data_AF-A0A6N8QDA0-F1
#
_entry.id   AF-A0A6N8QDA0-F1
#
_cell.length_a   1.000
_cell.length_b   1.000
_cell.length_c   1.000
_cell.angle_alpha   90.00
_cell.angle_beta   90.00
_cell.angle_gamma   90.00
#
_symmetry.space_group_name_H-M   'P 1'
#
loop_
_entity.id
_entity.type
_entity.pdbx_description
1 polymer ?
#
loop_
_entity_poly.entity_id
_entity_poly.type
_entity_poly.pdbx_seq_one_letter_code
_entity_poly.pdbx_strand_id
1 'polypeptide(L)'
;SVQVISPDGQSRQKMQFYSTPGTGTIRARLRLVLSWDTDNTDLDLHVVTPDGEHAWYGNTVLKNSGALDMDVTTGYGPEIFAMPAPIHGRYQVYINYYGGRSETELTTAQLTLITDEGSVNEKQETFIVPMRNAGELTLVKSFDW
;
A
#
# COMPACT_ATOMS: atom_id res chain seq x y z
N SER A 1 -3.33 -18.96 14.45
CA SER A 1 -4.46 -18.38 13.70
C SER A 1 -5.25 -17.52 14.68
N VAL A 2 -5.41 -16.24 14.40
CA VAL A 2 -6.31 -15.37 15.17
C VAL A 2 -7.31 -14.80 14.17
N GLN A 3 -8.58 -15.03 14.44
CA GLN A 3 -9.70 -14.58 13.62
C GLN A 3 -10.34 -13.41 14.36
N VAL A 4 -10.36 -12.23 13.75
CA VAL A 4 -11.07 -11.07 14.28
C VAL A 4 -12.33 -10.89 13.45
N ILE A 5 -13.49 -11.02 14.12
CA ILE A 5 -14.81 -10.81 13.54
C ILE A 5 -15.19 -9.36 13.81
N SER A 6 -15.48 -8.59 12.75
CA SER A 6 -16.01 -7.23 12.84
C SER A 6 -17.50 -7.25 13.25
N PRO A 7 -18.01 -6.25 14.00
CA PRO A 7 -19.36 -6.28 14.60
C PRO A 7 -20.52 -6.03 13.64
N ASP A 8 -20.25 -5.73 12.38
CA ASP A 8 -21.22 -5.21 11.40
C ASP A 8 -21.68 -6.25 10.35
N GLY A 9 -21.19 -7.49 10.41
CA GLY A 9 -21.68 -8.61 9.58
C GLY A 9 -21.44 -8.45 8.07
N GLN A 10 -20.82 -7.36 7.63
CA GLN A 10 -20.39 -7.12 6.26
C GLN A 10 -18.98 -7.68 6.11
N SER A 11 -18.88 -8.92 5.63
CA SER A 11 -17.60 -9.49 5.19
C SER A 11 -17.10 -8.72 3.97
N ARG A 12 -16.30 -7.68 4.20
CA ARG A 12 -15.35 -7.22 3.17
C ARG A 12 -14.29 -8.32 3.07
N GLN A 13 -14.08 -8.89 1.89
CA GLN A 13 -13.01 -9.87 1.67
C GLN A 13 -11.65 -9.21 1.98
N LYS A 14 -11.19 -9.35 3.22
CA LYS A 14 -9.85 -8.92 3.64
C LYS A 14 -8.84 -9.90 3.03
N MET A 15 -8.23 -9.51 1.92
CA MET A 15 -7.17 -10.28 1.28
C MET A 15 -5.87 -10.07 2.05
N GLN A 16 -5.60 -10.92 3.03
CA GLN A 16 -4.39 -10.80 3.85
C GLN A 16 -3.15 -11.23 3.06
N PHE A 17 -2.19 -10.31 2.87
CA PHE A 17 -1.01 -10.52 2.01
C PHE A 17 0.23 -11.12 2.69
N TYR A 18 0.17 -11.42 3.99
CA TYR A 18 1.28 -12.04 4.70
C TYR A 18 1.45 -13.51 4.28
N SER A 19 2.56 -13.82 3.61
CA SER A 19 2.87 -15.20 3.19
C SER A 19 3.60 -15.95 4.30
N THR A 20 3.16 -17.17 4.59
CA THR A 20 3.95 -18.15 5.37
C THR A 20 4.68 -19.05 4.37
N PRO A 21 6.02 -19.13 4.38
CA PRO A 21 6.75 -19.98 3.44
C PRO A 21 6.31 -21.44 3.51
N GLY A 22 5.96 -22.04 2.36
CA GLY A 22 5.70 -23.49 2.24
C GLY A 22 4.25 -23.93 2.01
N THR A 23 3.28 -23.00 1.97
CA THR A 23 1.85 -23.35 1.84
C THR A 23 1.19 -22.71 0.61
N GLY A 24 1.54 -23.16 -0.60
CA GLY A 24 0.76 -22.93 -1.84
C GLY A 24 0.30 -21.49 -2.12
N THR A 25 0.95 -20.49 -1.54
CA THR A 25 0.45 -19.12 -1.44
C THR A 25 0.81 -18.38 -2.72
N ILE A 26 -0.15 -17.68 -3.30
CA ILE A 26 0.10 -16.78 -4.42
C ILE A 26 1.01 -15.65 -3.91
N ARG A 27 2.27 -15.66 -4.36
CA ARG A 27 3.26 -14.65 -3.97
C ARG A 27 2.97 -13.34 -4.69
N ALA A 28 3.11 -12.22 -3.98
CA ALA A 28 3.08 -10.92 -4.62
C ALA A 28 4.38 -10.75 -5.42
N ARG A 29 4.27 -10.44 -6.71
CA ARG A 29 5.44 -10.07 -7.51
C ARG A 29 5.72 -8.58 -7.44
N LEU A 30 4.69 -7.77 -7.23
CA LEU A 30 4.84 -6.36 -6.88
C LEU A 30 4.16 -6.15 -5.53
N ARG A 31 4.87 -5.55 -4.58
CA ARG A 31 4.31 -5.10 -3.30
C ARG A 31 4.82 -3.71 -2.97
N LEU A 32 3.92 -2.87 -2.49
CA LEU A 32 4.21 -1.55 -1.94
C LEU A 32 3.75 -1.55 -0.50
N VAL A 33 4.60 -1.08 0.40
CA VAL A 33 4.30 -0.94 1.82
C VAL A 33 4.54 0.51 2.21
N LEU A 34 3.48 1.19 2.63
CA LEU A 34 3.52 2.56 3.15
C LEU A 34 3.41 2.52 4.67
N SER A 35 4.32 3.20 5.37
CA SER A 35 4.23 3.49 6.80
C SER A 35 4.62 4.94 7.08
N TRP A 36 4.33 5.45 8.28
CA TRP A 36 4.70 6.80 8.70
C TRP A 36 4.98 6.86 10.20
N ASP A 37 5.61 7.95 10.63
CA ASP A 37 6.19 8.12 11.98
C ASP A 37 5.35 8.97 12.95
N THR A 38 4.22 9.51 12.51
CA THR A 38 3.36 10.40 13.32
C THR A 38 2.02 9.76 13.64
N ASP A 39 1.61 9.85 14.90
CA ASP A 39 0.30 9.37 15.36
C ASP A 39 -0.81 10.35 14.93
N ASN A 40 -2.04 9.84 14.81
CA ASN A 40 -3.22 10.62 14.42
C ASN A 40 -3.01 11.41 13.10
N THR A 41 -2.24 10.81 12.20
CA THR A 41 -2.02 11.22 10.81
C THR A 41 -2.55 10.14 9.89
N ASP A 42 -3.22 10.56 8.82
CA ASP A 42 -3.87 9.71 7.83
C ASP A 42 -3.17 9.91 6.47
N LEU A 43 -2.42 8.91 6.04
CA LEU A 43 -1.79 8.85 4.73
C LEU A 43 -2.37 7.69 3.93
N ASP A 44 -2.84 7.97 2.70
CA ASP A 44 -3.30 6.95 1.77
C ASP A 44 -2.24 6.64 0.69
N LEU A 45 -2.15 5.37 0.31
CA LEU A 45 -1.40 4.86 -0.81
C LEU A 45 -2.29 4.86 -2.07
N HIS A 46 -1.81 5.52 -3.11
CA HIS A 46 -2.46 5.60 -4.41
C HIS A 46 -1.57 4.96 -5.46
N VAL A 47 -2.09 3.97 -6.19
CA VAL A 47 -1.33 3.25 -7.24
C VAL A 47 -2.10 3.30 -8.55
N VAL A 48 -1.49 3.87 -9.58
CA VAL A 48 -2.02 3.84 -10.95
C VAL A 48 -1.26 2.77 -11.74
N THR A 49 -1.99 1.82 -12.29
CA THR A 49 -1.45 0.70 -13.08
C THR A 49 -1.36 1.06 -14.58
N PRO A 50 -0.55 0.34 -15.37
CA PRO A 50 -0.32 0.66 -16.80
C PRO A 50 -1.57 0.72 -17.67
N ASP A 51 -2.61 -0.02 -17.32
CA ASP A 51 -3.92 -0.05 -17.98
C ASP A 51 -4.88 1.07 -17.52
N GLY A 52 -4.41 1.95 -16.63
CA GLY A 52 -5.16 3.11 -16.14
C GLY A 52 -6.09 2.82 -14.97
N GLU A 53 -6.04 1.61 -14.38
CA GLU A 53 -6.74 1.38 -13.12
C GLU A 53 -6.03 2.10 -11.96
N HIS A 54 -6.80 2.49 -10.96
CA HIS A 54 -6.32 3.27 -9.82
C HIS A 54 -6.78 2.61 -8.52
N ALA A 55 -5.82 2.09 -7.76
CA ALA A 55 -6.04 1.58 -6.41
C ALA A 55 -5.85 2.70 -5.38
N TRP A 56 -6.81 2.84 -4.48
CA TRP A 56 -6.86 3.78 -3.36
C TRP A 56 -7.95 3.33 -2.38
N TYR A 57 -8.14 4.04 -1.26
CA TYR A 57 -9.08 3.61 -0.22
C TYR A 57 -10.50 3.31 -0.72
N GLY A 58 -10.98 4.06 -1.73
CA GLY A 58 -12.31 3.89 -2.33
C GLY A 58 -12.39 2.81 -3.41
N ASN A 59 -11.26 2.28 -3.88
CA ASN A 59 -11.18 1.22 -4.89
C ASN A 59 -10.00 0.28 -4.58
N THR A 60 -10.23 -0.68 -3.67
CA THR A 60 -9.17 -1.52 -3.11
C THR A 60 -8.89 -2.80 -3.92
N VAL A 61 -9.73 -3.17 -4.89
CA VAL A 61 -9.53 -4.36 -5.72
C VAL A 61 -9.65 -3.97 -7.19
N LEU A 62 -8.56 -4.15 -7.92
CA LEU A 62 -8.45 -3.86 -9.34
C LEU A 62 -8.83 -5.08 -10.18
N LYS A 63 -9.32 -4.86 -11.40
CA LYS A 63 -9.66 -5.95 -12.34
C LYS A 63 -8.42 -6.69 -12.80
N ASN A 64 -7.26 -6.02 -12.80
CA ASN A 64 -5.97 -6.61 -13.12
C ASN A 64 -5.33 -7.40 -11.97
N SER A 65 -6.08 -7.70 -10.91
CA SER A 65 -5.62 -8.46 -9.73
C SER A 65 -4.65 -7.72 -8.81
N GLY A 66 -4.44 -6.41 -9.02
CA GLY A 66 -3.86 -5.55 -8.00
C GLY A 66 -4.86 -5.31 -6.86
N ALA A 67 -4.40 -5.27 -5.63
CA ALA A 67 -5.27 -5.00 -4.49
C ALA A 67 -4.55 -4.25 -3.37
N LEU A 68 -5.30 -3.38 -2.71
CA LEU A 68 -4.91 -2.61 -1.54
C LEU A 68 -5.46 -3.32 -0.30
N ASP A 69 -4.58 -3.70 0.63
CA ASP A 69 -4.92 -4.11 1.99
C ASP A 69 -4.70 -2.92 2.90
N MET A 70 -5.82 -2.40 3.39
CA MET A 70 -5.85 -1.32 4.35
C MET A 70 -5.98 -1.94 5.73
N ASP A 71 -4.96 -1.78 6.57
CA ASP A 71 -5.14 -1.93 8.00
C ASP A 71 -4.58 -0.69 8.69
N VAL A 72 -5.52 0.17 9.12
CA VAL A 72 -5.45 1.22 10.16
C VAL A 72 -5.98 2.55 9.62
N THR A 73 -7.10 3.02 10.18
CA THR A 73 -7.66 4.38 10.00
C THR A 73 -7.57 5.21 11.28
N THR A 74 -6.89 4.69 12.30
CA THR A 74 -6.91 5.22 13.68
C THR A 74 -5.52 5.53 14.23
N GLY A 75 -4.47 5.55 13.40
CA GLY A 75 -3.08 5.72 13.83
C GLY A 75 -2.08 5.21 12.79
N TYR A 76 -0.91 4.76 13.24
CA TYR A 76 0.19 4.26 12.40
C TYR A 76 -0.23 3.19 11.39
N GLY A 77 0.16 3.36 10.12
CA GLY A 77 0.04 2.36 9.08
C GLY A 77 0.76 1.03 9.40
N PRO A 78 0.58 -0.01 8.57
CA PRO A 78 0.85 0.18 7.15
C PRO A 78 -0.37 0.12 6.22
N GLU A 79 -0.28 0.85 5.11
CA GLU A 79 -1.07 0.56 3.90
C GLU A 79 -0.25 -0.28 2.93
N ILE A 80 -0.85 -1.34 2.39
CA ILE A 80 -0.15 -2.28 1.52
C ILE A 80 -0.88 -2.40 0.19
N PHE A 81 -0.16 -2.26 -0.92
CA PHE A 81 -0.64 -2.71 -2.23
C PHE A 81 0.13 -3.96 -2.64
N ALA A 82 -0.55 -4.95 -3.20
CA ALA A 82 0.07 -6.16 -3.71
C ALA A 82 -0.55 -6.61 -5.03
N MET A 83 0.30 -7.13 -5.92
CA MET A 83 -0.09 -7.65 -7.22
C MET A 83 0.72 -8.91 -7.55
N PRO A 84 0.06 -10.08 -7.62
CA PRO A 84 0.74 -11.33 -7.98
C PRO A 84 1.20 -11.43 -9.43
N ALA A 85 0.48 -10.80 -10.34
CA ALA A 85 0.77 -10.82 -11.77
C ALA A 85 0.79 -9.39 -12.33
N PRO A 86 1.84 -8.59 -12.06
CA PRO A 86 1.91 -7.22 -12.53
C PRO A 86 1.97 -7.20 -14.04
N ILE A 87 1.11 -6.37 -14.64
CA ILE A 87 1.06 -6.14 -16.08
C ILE A 87 2.25 -5.26 -16.50
N HIS A 88 2.74 -5.44 -17.72
CA HIS A 88 3.85 -4.66 -18.25
C HIS A 88 3.46 -3.21 -18.52
N GLY A 89 4.42 -2.31 -18.29
CA GLY A 89 4.27 -0.87 -18.53
C GLY A 89 4.45 -0.04 -17.27
N ARG A 90 4.01 1.22 -17.35
CA ARG A 90 4.30 2.23 -16.34
C ARG A 90 3.36 2.18 -15.15
N TYR A 91 3.93 2.04 -13.96
CA TYR A 91 3.25 2.27 -12.70
C TYR A 91 3.57 3.66 -12.18
N GLN A 92 2.62 4.23 -11.44
CA GLN A 92 2.81 5.48 -10.70
C GLN A 92 2.31 5.29 -9.29
N VAL A 93 3.16 5.61 -8.32
CA VAL A 93 2.88 5.44 -6.89
C VAL A 93 2.90 6.80 -6.22
N TYR A 94 1.78 7.12 -5.59
CA TYR A 94 1.56 8.38 -4.90
C TYR A 94 1.24 8.11 -3.43
N ILE A 95 1.57 9.09 -2.59
CA ILE A 95 1.11 9.17 -1.21
C ILE A 95 0.21 10.40 -1.12
N ASN A 96 -1.00 10.19 -0.61
CA ASN A 96 -1.95 11.26 -0.31
C ASN A 96 -1.89 11.56 1.19
N TYR A 97 -1.54 12.79 1.57
CA TYR A 97 -1.70 13.23 2.95
C TYR A 97 -3.16 13.65 3.15
N TYR A 98 -4.03 12.73 3.55
CA TYR A 98 -5.46 13.01 3.66
C TYR A 98 -5.79 14.00 4.78
N GLY A 99 -5.19 13.81 5.97
CA GLY A 99 -5.42 14.70 7.10
C GLY A 99 -4.77 14.23 8.39
N GLY A 100 -4.88 15.02 9.45
CA GLY A 100 -4.27 14.72 10.75
C GLY A 100 -4.11 15.97 11.59
N ARG A 101 -3.87 15.80 12.89
CA ARG A 101 -3.73 16.93 13.85
C ARG A 101 -2.29 17.42 14.07
N SER A 102 -1.33 16.92 13.32
CA SER A 102 0.05 17.37 13.51
C SER A 102 0.27 18.76 12.87
N GLU A 103 -0.17 19.81 13.56
CA GLU A 103 0.14 21.20 13.18
C GLU A 103 1.61 21.56 13.52
N THR A 104 2.30 20.73 14.31
CA THR A 104 3.64 21.01 14.85
C THR A 104 4.71 19.96 14.54
N GLU A 105 4.35 18.72 14.21
CA GLU A 105 5.32 17.65 13.88
C GLU A 105 5.32 17.36 12.38
N LEU A 106 6.51 17.29 11.78
CA LEU A 106 6.69 16.90 10.39
C LEU A 106 6.44 15.40 10.25
N THR A 107 5.43 15.01 9.49
CA THR A 107 5.18 13.61 9.13
C THR A 107 6.21 13.14 8.11
N THR A 108 6.88 12.03 8.38
CA THR A 108 7.74 11.34 7.42
C THR A 108 7.09 10.02 7.01
N ALA A 109 6.78 9.91 5.71
CA ALA A 109 6.34 8.66 5.13
C ALA A 109 7.54 7.81 4.69
N GLN A 110 7.43 6.50 4.86
CA GLN A 110 8.33 5.51 4.30
C GLN A 110 7.55 4.62 3.34
N LEU A 111 7.94 4.63 2.06
CA LEU A 111 7.39 3.73 1.05
C LEU A 111 8.45 2.70 0.66
N THR A 112 8.14 1.41 0.81
CA THR A 112 9.00 0.32 0.33
C THR A 112 8.35 -0.39 -0.85
N LEU A 113 9.03 -0.37 -1.99
CA LEU A 113 8.73 -1.14 -3.20
C LEU A 113 9.49 -2.46 -3.14
N ILE A 114 8.77 -3.58 -3.18
CA ILE A 114 9.31 -4.94 -3.17
C ILE A 114 8.90 -5.62 -4.47
N THR A 115 9.87 -6.20 -5.17
CA THR A 115 9.63 -6.98 -6.40
C THR A 115 10.04 -8.42 -6.21
N ASP A 116 9.28 -9.36 -6.78
CA ASP A 116 9.51 -10.81 -6.76
C ASP A 116 9.84 -11.36 -5.35
N GLU A 117 9.04 -10.96 -4.35
CA GLU A 117 9.24 -11.29 -2.93
C GLU A 117 9.35 -12.80 -2.68
N GLY A 118 10.31 -13.18 -1.83
CA GLY A 118 10.60 -14.56 -1.47
C GLY A 118 11.23 -15.37 -2.61
N SER A 119 11.71 -14.71 -3.66
CA SER A 119 12.48 -15.32 -4.74
C SER A 119 13.95 -14.90 -4.71
N VAL A 120 14.80 -15.60 -5.47
CA VAL A 120 16.21 -15.23 -5.66
C VAL A 120 16.39 -13.89 -6.40
N ASN A 121 15.32 -13.40 -7.04
CA ASN A 121 15.30 -12.14 -7.78
C ASN A 121 14.66 -11.01 -6.97
N GLU A 122 14.41 -11.22 -5.66
CA GLU A 122 13.80 -10.19 -4.83
C GLU A 122 14.63 -8.90 -4.86
N LYS A 123 13.94 -7.76 -5.02
CA LYS A 123 14.55 -6.43 -4.85
C LYS A 123 13.66 -5.58 -3.96
N GLN A 124 14.30 -4.69 -3.21
CA GLN A 124 13.63 -3.72 -2.36
C GLN A 124 14.21 -2.33 -2.59
N GLU A 125 13.33 -1.34 -2.79
CA GLU A 125 13.67 0.08 -2.85
C GLU A 125 12.82 0.83 -1.81
N THR A 126 13.46 1.59 -0.93
CA THR A 126 12.78 2.38 0.10
C THR A 126 12.95 3.87 -0.16
N PHE A 127 11.84 4.60 -0.04
CA PHE A 127 11.75 6.04 -0.21
C PHE A 127 11.29 6.68 1.10
N ILE A 128 12.04 7.70 1.54
CA ILE A 128 11.68 8.53 2.69
C ILE A 128 11.12 9.85 2.16
N VAL A 129 9.87 10.15 2.48
CA VAL A 129 9.12 11.26 1.91
C VAL A 129 8.60 12.15 3.05
N PRO A 130 9.21 13.32 3.28
CA PRO A 130 8.67 14.30 4.21
C PRO A 130 7.36 14.87 3.66
N MET A 131 6.27 14.71 4.40
CA MET A 131 4.94 15.20 4.05
C MET A 131 4.73 16.58 4.65
N ARG A 132 4.29 17.55 3.84
CA ARG A 132 4.26 18.96 4.26
C ARG A 132 2.87 19.45 4.64
N ASN A 133 1.85 19.11 3.85
CA ASN A 133 0.51 19.66 4.04
C ASN A 133 -0.56 18.58 3.87
N ALA A 134 -1.58 18.63 4.72
CA ALA A 134 -2.81 17.89 4.47
C ALA A 134 -3.44 18.36 3.14
N GLY A 135 -4.00 17.41 2.39
CA GLY A 135 -4.48 17.56 1.02
C GLY A 135 -3.39 17.42 -0.07
N GLU A 136 -2.13 17.21 0.29
CA GLU A 136 -1.04 17.04 -0.68
C GLU A 136 -1.04 15.62 -1.26
N LEU A 137 -1.01 15.53 -2.60
CA LEU A 137 -0.75 14.29 -3.33
C LEU A 137 0.66 14.30 -3.89
N THR A 138 1.54 13.47 -3.36
CA THR A 138 2.96 13.43 -3.72
C THR A 138 3.26 12.21 -4.58
N LEU A 139 3.74 12.40 -5.82
CA LEU A 139 4.30 11.32 -6.63
C LEU A 139 5.65 10.88 -6.04
N VAL A 140 5.73 9.64 -5.57
CA VAL A 140 6.95 9.10 -4.95
C VAL A 140 7.82 8.38 -5.96
N LYS A 141 7.21 7.55 -6.80
CA LYS A 141 7.93 6.74 -7.79
C LYS A 141 7.08 6.54 -9.04
N SER A 142 7.74 6.61 -10.19
CA SER A 142 7.28 5.98 -11.42
C SER A 142 8.31 4.96 -11.87
N PHE A 143 7.86 3.79 -12.31
CA PHE A 143 8.72 2.71 -12.78
C PHE A 143 7.97 1.88 -13.84
N ASP A 144 8.73 1.27 -14.74
CA ASP A 144 8.21 0.37 -15.76
C ASP A 144 8.45 -1.08 -15.29
N TRP A 145 7.45 -1.96 -15.41
CA TRP A 145 7.50 -3.39 -15.05
C TRP A 145 7.78 -4.29 -16.26
#